data_AF-A0A645B6P5-F1
#
_entry.id   AF-A0A645B6P5-F1
#
_cell.length_a   1.000
_cell.length_b   1.000
_cell.length_c   1.000
_cell.angle_alpha   90.00
_cell.angle_beta   90.00
_cell.angle_gamma   90.00
#
_symmetry.space_group_name_H-M   'P 1'
#
loop_
_entity.id
_entity.type
_entity.pdbx_description
1 polymer ?
#
loop_
_entity_poly.entity_id
_entity_poly.type
_entity_poly.pdbx_seq_one_letter_code
_entity_poly.pdbx_strand_id
1 'polypeptide(L)'
;MTAEEIREVEESLGSTAPRVVSAGEVMNRANLAKSLVATRRIEVGMRIEADAVAVKSPGRGLQPNRLPELLGRQSVRVIEPGDFFYDGDVDDTAARPRPYTFHRPWGVPVRYHDLFPILQAGSDPDFVEFHYSYKDLDIEPSEVFSEKLPIGYTCHLPDLFAGDFILDLASFDDEVWERSIREMQRSIDRTRQLRPYFTQDEDPIFIATLGGFTKDGFVDRDRVPAMYERIADGLQRVDASGVRLCPQTLPPYPWLMGGQQYHNLFLHLDDTVAFAETYGYRLTFDISHSKLAANFTGVPFSRYVERLTPLSEHFHVVDATGVDGEGVQVGEGEVDFAALAQAMDRMAPGKSFIPEIWMGHVNNGQGFWHALNILEQWF
;
A
#
# COMPACT_ATOMS: atom_id res chain seq x y z
N MET A 1 27.81 -18.80 24.81
CA MET A 1 27.67 -18.47 23.39
C MET A 1 27.15 -19.67 22.64
N THR A 2 25.83 -19.83 22.72
CA THR A 2 25.03 -20.60 21.76
C THR A 2 25.19 -19.98 20.37
N ALA A 3 24.83 -20.71 19.31
CA ALA A 3 24.85 -20.17 17.95
C ALA A 3 23.95 -18.92 17.80
N GLU A 4 22.93 -18.82 18.63
CA GLU A 4 22.00 -17.68 18.74
C GLU A 4 22.69 -16.46 19.36
N GLU A 5 23.39 -16.63 20.49
CA GLU A 5 24.17 -15.57 21.13
C GLU A 5 25.32 -15.07 20.22
N ILE A 6 25.86 -15.92 19.35
CA ILE A 6 26.86 -15.51 18.34
C ILE A 6 26.20 -14.62 17.27
N ARG A 7 25.02 -15.01 16.77
CA ARG A 7 24.28 -14.23 15.77
C ARG A 7 23.80 -12.88 16.29
N GLU A 8 23.29 -12.82 17.51
CA GLU A 8 22.90 -11.56 18.15
C GLU A 8 24.11 -10.62 18.28
N VAL A 9 25.28 -11.15 18.65
CA VAL A 9 26.51 -10.35 18.70
C VAL A 9 26.94 -9.90 17.30
N GLU A 10 26.88 -10.78 16.29
CA GLU A 10 27.18 -10.43 14.90
C GLU A 10 26.25 -9.34 14.35
N GLU A 11 24.95 -9.39 14.65
CA GLU A 11 23.97 -8.35 14.30
C GLU A 11 24.25 -7.03 15.05
N SER A 12 24.70 -7.09 16.30
CA SER A 12 25.00 -5.91 17.12
C SER A 12 26.28 -5.16 16.73
N LEU A 13 27.20 -5.81 16.00
CA LEU A 13 28.49 -5.21 15.61
C LEU A 13 28.33 -4.06 14.60
N GLY A 14 27.15 -3.93 13.99
CA GLY A 14 26.82 -2.87 13.03
C GLY A 14 27.55 -3.04 11.70
N SER A 15 27.32 -2.09 10.79
CA SER A 15 27.89 -2.11 9.43
C SER A 15 28.64 -0.82 9.14
N THR A 16 29.68 -0.91 8.31
CA THR A 16 30.35 0.27 7.73
C THR A 16 29.57 0.86 6.54
N ALA A 17 28.49 0.21 6.12
CA ALA A 17 27.61 0.73 5.08
C ALA A 17 26.89 2.00 5.58
N PRO A 18 26.49 2.90 4.65
CA PRO A 18 25.63 4.03 4.99
C PRO A 18 24.38 3.54 5.74
N ARG A 19 24.04 4.21 6.84
CA ARG A 19 22.82 3.89 7.60
C ARG A 19 21.59 4.17 6.73
N VAL A 20 20.76 3.14 6.56
CA VAL A 20 19.43 3.26 5.96
C VAL A 20 18.42 3.53 7.07
N VAL A 21 17.46 4.42 6.80
CA VAL A 21 16.40 4.77 7.75
C VAL A 21 15.34 3.68 7.71
N SER A 22 14.94 3.13 8.86
CA SER A 22 13.90 2.09 8.88
C SER A 22 12.51 2.66 8.62
N ALA A 23 11.56 1.82 8.17
CA ALA A 23 10.17 2.24 7.95
C ALA A 23 9.57 2.92 9.19
N GLY A 24 9.84 2.35 10.38
CA GLY A 24 9.44 2.94 11.66
C GLY A 24 10.03 4.31 11.95
N GLU A 25 11.30 4.53 11.60
CA GLU A 25 11.93 5.84 11.72
C GLU A 25 11.30 6.86 10.75
N VAL A 26 10.97 6.45 9.53
CA VAL A 26 10.26 7.33 8.58
C VAL A 26 8.86 7.68 9.11
N MET A 27 8.13 6.73 9.69
CA MET A 27 6.82 6.98 10.33
C MET A 27 6.93 7.92 11.52
N ASN A 28 7.88 7.67 12.41
CA ASN A 28 8.11 8.53 13.57
C ASN A 28 8.49 9.94 13.14
N ARG A 29 9.34 10.08 12.12
CA ARG A 29 9.66 11.37 11.52
C ARG A 29 8.40 12.05 10.96
N ALA A 30 7.57 11.34 10.20
CA ALA A 30 6.36 11.91 9.63
C ALA A 30 5.41 12.45 10.73
N ASN A 31 5.33 11.80 11.89
CA ASN A 31 4.47 12.23 12.99
C ASN A 31 5.08 13.33 13.87
N LEU A 32 6.39 13.23 14.19
CA LEU A 32 7.05 14.07 15.19
C LEU A 32 7.74 15.30 14.59
N ALA A 33 8.10 15.27 13.32
CA ALA A 33 8.81 16.37 12.70
C ALA A 33 7.89 17.57 12.39
N LYS A 34 8.48 18.58 11.78
CA LYS A 34 7.81 19.80 11.33
C LYS A 34 7.86 19.87 9.81
N SER A 35 6.89 20.57 9.25
CA SER A 35 6.82 20.89 7.83
C SER A 35 6.51 22.36 7.63
N LEU A 36 6.85 22.85 6.44
CA LEU A 36 6.42 24.13 5.92
C LEU A 36 4.96 24.04 5.49
N VAL A 37 4.16 25.01 5.90
CA VAL A 37 2.71 25.05 5.69
C VAL A 37 2.30 26.45 5.23
N ALA A 38 1.38 26.55 4.28
CA ALA A 38 0.88 27.83 3.80
C ALA A 38 0.05 28.55 4.88
N THR A 39 0.28 29.85 5.06
CA THR A 39 -0.50 30.70 6.00
C THR A 39 -1.72 31.34 5.34
N ARG A 40 -1.73 31.36 4.01
CA ARG A 40 -2.77 31.93 3.16
C ARG A 40 -2.84 31.18 1.84
N ARG A 41 -3.91 31.39 1.08
CA ARG A 41 -4.03 30.85 -0.28
C ARG A 41 -2.93 31.39 -1.19
N ILE A 42 -2.33 30.52 -1.99
CA ILE A 42 -1.30 30.83 -2.98
C ILE A 42 -1.78 30.30 -4.33
N GLU A 43 -2.00 31.20 -5.29
CA GLU A 43 -2.39 30.84 -6.65
C GLU A 43 -1.18 30.43 -7.50
N VAL A 44 -1.44 29.71 -8.58
CA VAL A 44 -0.42 29.36 -9.59
C VAL A 44 0.26 30.64 -10.11
N GLY A 45 1.59 30.62 -10.20
CA GLY A 45 2.42 31.74 -10.64
C GLY A 45 2.73 32.77 -9.55
N MET A 46 2.06 32.73 -8.39
CA MET A 46 2.37 33.64 -7.28
C MET A 46 3.73 33.31 -6.67
N ARG A 47 4.47 34.37 -6.34
CA ARG A 47 5.74 34.26 -5.63
C ARG A 47 5.49 33.85 -4.18
N ILE A 48 6.20 32.83 -3.70
CA ILE A 48 6.13 32.36 -2.32
C ILE A 48 7.05 33.24 -1.47
N GLU A 49 6.44 34.03 -0.58
CA GLU A 49 7.12 34.95 0.32
C GLU A 49 7.18 34.38 1.74
N ALA A 50 8.08 34.89 2.57
CA ALA A 50 8.28 34.37 3.93
C ALA A 50 7.04 34.47 4.82
N ASP A 51 6.19 35.48 4.59
CA ASP A 51 4.92 35.67 5.32
C ASP A 51 3.83 34.65 4.93
N ALA A 52 4.00 33.99 3.78
CA ALA A 52 3.11 32.97 3.26
C ALA A 52 3.38 31.58 3.85
N VAL A 53 4.42 31.43 4.68
CA VAL A 53 4.91 30.14 5.17
C VAL A 53 5.00 30.13 6.70
N ALA A 54 4.50 29.06 7.31
CA ALA A 54 4.66 28.76 8.73
C ALA A 54 5.25 27.36 8.93
N VAL A 55 5.81 27.12 10.11
CA VAL A 55 6.34 25.81 10.51
C VAL A 55 5.35 25.14 11.46
N LYS A 56 4.78 24.00 11.08
CA LYS A 56 3.81 23.23 11.90
C LYS A 56 4.12 21.73 11.88
N SER A 57 3.57 20.99 12.84
CA SER A 57 3.49 19.52 12.78
C SER A 57 2.17 19.10 12.11
N PRO A 58 2.07 17.88 11.56
CA PRO A 58 3.10 16.83 11.46
C PRO A 58 4.15 17.12 10.36
N GLY A 59 5.18 16.28 10.30
CA GLY A 59 6.31 16.35 9.35
C GLY A 59 6.03 15.73 7.98
N ARG A 60 4.84 15.97 7.41
CA ARG A 60 4.36 15.33 6.17
C ARG A 60 4.74 16.07 4.88
N GLY A 61 5.12 17.33 4.99
CA GLY A 61 5.61 18.17 3.90
C GLY A 61 7.09 18.50 3.99
N LEU A 62 7.50 19.41 3.14
CA LEU A 62 8.84 19.97 3.02
C LEU A 62 9.38 20.42 4.38
N GLN A 63 10.59 19.98 4.72
CA GLN A 63 11.18 20.24 6.02
C GLN A 63 11.59 21.72 6.18
N PRO A 64 11.60 22.28 7.41
CA PRO A 64 11.90 23.69 7.63
C PRO A 64 13.29 24.15 7.15
N ASN A 65 14.27 23.24 7.14
CA ASN A 65 15.60 23.51 6.61
C ASN A 65 15.62 23.80 5.10
N ARG A 66 14.59 23.36 4.36
CA ARG A 66 14.43 23.63 2.92
C ARG A 66 13.67 24.92 2.62
N LEU A 67 13.30 25.71 3.64
CA LEU A 67 12.65 27.02 3.44
C LEU A 67 13.42 27.94 2.47
N PRO A 68 14.77 28.03 2.51
CA PRO A 68 15.50 28.88 1.56
C PRO A 68 15.34 28.47 0.10
N GLU A 69 15.06 27.19 -0.17
CA GLU A 69 14.82 26.68 -1.53
C GLU A 69 13.42 27.07 -2.03
N LEU A 70 12.45 27.22 -1.12
CA LEU A 70 11.07 27.55 -1.43
C LEU A 70 10.84 29.05 -1.68
N LEU A 71 11.48 29.90 -0.88
CA LEU A 71 11.26 31.34 -0.91
C LEU A 71 11.67 31.94 -2.27
N GLY A 72 10.80 32.78 -2.81
CA GLY A 72 11.00 33.43 -4.10
C GLY A 72 10.65 32.56 -5.32
N ARG A 73 10.30 31.28 -5.13
CA ARG A 73 9.76 30.45 -6.23
C ARG A 73 8.34 30.88 -6.59
N GLN A 74 7.94 30.61 -7.82
CA GLN A 74 6.56 30.75 -8.25
C GLN A 74 5.82 29.43 -7.99
N SER A 75 4.64 29.51 -7.38
CA SER A 75 3.85 28.30 -7.14
C SER A 75 3.41 27.66 -8.45
N VAL A 76 3.54 26.34 -8.56
CA VAL A 76 3.09 25.56 -9.73
C VAL A 76 1.69 24.97 -9.56
N ARG A 77 1.12 25.12 -8.37
CA ARG A 77 -0.22 24.65 -8.00
C ARG A 77 -0.92 25.66 -7.09
N VAL A 78 -2.23 25.48 -6.91
CA VAL A 78 -2.96 26.17 -5.84
C VAL A 78 -2.60 25.52 -4.51
N ILE A 79 -2.39 26.34 -3.48
CA ILE A 79 -2.09 25.89 -2.11
C ILE A 79 -3.02 26.62 -1.16
N GLU A 80 -3.84 25.89 -0.39
CA GLU A 80 -4.77 26.49 0.56
C GLU A 80 -4.09 26.79 1.91
N PRO A 81 -4.64 27.72 2.72
CA PRO A 81 -4.14 27.94 4.07
C PRO A 81 -4.19 26.64 4.89
N GLY A 82 -3.07 26.25 5.48
CA GLY A 82 -2.95 25.00 6.23
C GLY A 82 -2.41 23.82 5.43
N ASP A 83 -2.29 23.93 4.10
CA ASP A 83 -1.69 22.90 3.27
C ASP A 83 -0.16 22.89 3.37
N PHE A 84 0.42 21.72 3.22
CA PHE A 84 1.86 21.53 3.20
C PHE A 84 2.49 21.99 1.88
N PHE A 85 3.72 22.47 1.96
CA PHE A 85 4.63 22.47 0.80
C PHE A 85 5.29 21.09 0.68
N TYR A 86 5.70 20.71 -0.52
CA TYR A 86 6.32 19.42 -0.81
C TYR A 86 7.59 19.58 -1.66
N ASP A 87 8.31 18.48 -1.89
CA ASP A 87 9.55 18.49 -2.66
C ASP A 87 9.33 18.99 -4.10
N GLY A 88 8.16 18.73 -4.71
CA GLY A 88 7.81 19.28 -6.02
C GLY A 88 7.59 20.80 -6.07
N ASP A 89 7.46 21.48 -4.92
CA ASP A 89 7.38 22.95 -4.87
C ASP A 89 8.79 23.60 -4.97
N VAL A 90 9.85 22.81 -4.77
CA VAL A 90 11.25 23.24 -4.83
C VAL A 90 12.08 22.53 -5.91
N ASP A 91 11.61 21.39 -6.40
CA ASP A 91 12.24 20.60 -7.45
C ASP A 91 11.46 20.67 -8.77
N ASP A 92 12.06 21.28 -9.78
CA ASP A 92 11.50 21.38 -11.13
C ASP A 92 11.49 20.05 -11.90
N THR A 93 12.19 19.03 -11.40
CA THR A 93 12.30 17.70 -12.02
C THR A 93 11.33 16.66 -11.45
N ALA A 94 10.47 17.07 -10.52
CA ALA A 94 9.47 16.20 -9.92
C ALA A 94 8.59 15.53 -10.99
N ALA A 95 8.40 14.21 -10.84
CA ALA A 95 7.53 13.44 -11.73
C ALA A 95 6.11 14.01 -11.71
N ARG A 96 5.54 14.20 -12.90
CA ARG A 96 4.18 14.70 -13.10
C ARG A 96 3.32 13.65 -13.79
N PRO A 97 2.01 13.65 -13.52
CA PRO A 97 1.09 12.81 -14.26
C PRO A 97 1.12 13.18 -15.74
N ARG A 98 0.99 12.15 -16.57
CA ARG A 98 0.83 12.23 -18.03
C ARG A 98 0.03 11.01 -18.46
N PRO A 99 -0.49 10.95 -19.69
CA PRO A 99 -1.01 9.70 -20.22
C PRO A 99 0.07 8.61 -20.16
N TYR A 100 -0.28 7.48 -19.57
CA TYR A 100 0.56 6.28 -19.53
C TYR A 100 -0.05 5.19 -20.42
N THR A 101 0.80 4.34 -21.00
CA THR A 101 0.39 3.17 -21.79
C THR A 101 1.01 1.91 -21.21
N PHE A 102 0.18 1.05 -20.62
CA PHE A 102 0.57 -0.27 -20.16
C PHE A 102 -0.16 -1.34 -20.98
N HIS A 103 0.41 -2.54 -21.11
CA HIS A 103 -0.26 -3.66 -21.82
C HIS A 103 -1.12 -4.53 -20.90
N ARG A 104 -1.40 -4.03 -19.70
CA ARG A 104 -2.33 -4.59 -18.71
C ARG A 104 -3.09 -3.45 -18.03
N PRO A 105 -4.26 -3.71 -17.43
CA PRO A 105 -5.01 -2.68 -16.75
C PRO A 105 -4.20 -2.11 -15.56
N TRP A 106 -4.14 -0.80 -15.45
CA TRP A 106 -3.39 -0.14 -14.39
C TRP A 106 -4.26 0.89 -13.65
N GLY A 107 -3.94 1.10 -12.38
CA GLY A 107 -4.61 2.07 -11.54
C GLY A 107 -3.69 2.74 -10.55
N VAL A 108 -4.27 3.53 -9.65
CA VAL A 108 -3.55 4.16 -8.53
C VAL A 108 -4.37 4.05 -7.25
N PRO A 109 -3.73 3.91 -6.08
CA PRO A 109 -4.44 3.91 -4.82
C PRO A 109 -4.87 5.33 -4.44
N VAL A 110 -6.11 5.45 -3.95
CA VAL A 110 -6.77 6.70 -3.63
C VAL A 110 -7.60 6.59 -2.36
N ARG A 111 -7.82 7.71 -1.69
CA ARG A 111 -8.98 7.92 -0.82
C ARG A 111 -10.00 8.81 -1.53
N TYR A 112 -11.20 8.95 -0.97
CA TYR A 112 -12.26 9.77 -1.59
C TYR A 112 -11.81 11.20 -1.91
N HIS A 113 -10.99 11.81 -1.06
CA HIS A 113 -10.48 13.18 -1.29
C HIS A 113 -9.37 13.26 -2.34
N ASP A 114 -8.69 12.15 -2.65
CA ASP A 114 -7.63 12.10 -3.66
C ASP A 114 -8.20 11.85 -5.08
N LEU A 115 -9.38 11.21 -5.16
CA LEU A 115 -9.95 10.70 -6.40
C LEU A 115 -10.03 11.75 -7.52
N PHE A 116 -10.83 12.80 -7.33
CA PHE A 116 -11.04 13.80 -8.38
C PHE A 116 -9.76 14.58 -8.72
N PRO A 117 -8.94 15.03 -7.73
CA PRO A 117 -7.63 15.59 -8.03
C PRO A 117 -6.76 14.69 -8.91
N ILE A 118 -6.71 13.39 -8.63
CA ILE A 118 -5.94 12.41 -9.42
C ILE A 118 -6.49 12.27 -10.84
N LEU A 119 -7.82 12.12 -10.99
CA LEU A 119 -8.43 11.98 -12.32
C LEU A 119 -8.28 13.26 -13.16
N GLN A 120 -8.30 14.43 -12.52
CA GLN A 120 -8.07 15.71 -13.19
C GLN A 120 -6.60 15.98 -13.51
N ALA A 121 -5.68 15.18 -12.98
CA ALA A 121 -4.25 15.37 -13.16
C ALA A 121 -3.76 14.97 -14.57
N GLY A 122 -4.59 14.25 -15.34
CA GLY A 122 -4.30 13.87 -16.73
C GLY A 122 -3.43 12.62 -16.87
N SER A 123 -3.54 11.68 -15.91
CA SER A 123 -2.85 10.39 -15.96
C SER A 123 -3.65 9.27 -16.62
N ASP A 124 -4.97 9.40 -16.75
CA ASP A 124 -5.90 8.47 -17.39
C ASP A 124 -5.77 6.98 -16.96
N PRO A 125 -5.94 6.65 -15.66
CA PRO A 125 -5.91 5.25 -15.19
C PRO A 125 -7.14 4.45 -15.63
N ASP A 126 -6.98 3.13 -15.82
CA ASP A 126 -8.11 2.22 -16.16
C ASP A 126 -9.06 2.03 -14.98
N PHE A 127 -8.55 2.11 -13.76
CA PHE A 127 -9.29 2.02 -12.50
C PHE A 127 -8.58 2.76 -11.37
N VAL A 128 -9.27 2.91 -10.25
CA VAL A 128 -8.70 3.41 -8.99
C VAL A 128 -8.85 2.36 -7.89
N GLU A 129 -7.89 2.30 -6.96
CA GLU A 129 -8.02 1.42 -5.80
C GLU A 129 -8.32 2.22 -4.54
N PHE A 130 -9.46 1.97 -3.89
CA PHE A 130 -9.80 2.66 -2.66
C PHE A 130 -9.07 2.06 -1.45
N HIS A 131 -8.08 2.78 -0.93
CA HIS A 131 -7.39 2.46 0.32
C HIS A 131 -8.13 3.11 1.50
N TYR A 132 -9.18 2.45 1.97
CA TYR A 132 -10.03 3.03 3.00
C TYR A 132 -9.31 3.21 4.33
N SER A 133 -9.53 4.35 4.98
CA SER A 133 -9.54 4.39 6.43
C SER A 133 -10.90 3.91 6.95
N TYR A 134 -10.95 3.48 8.21
CA TYR A 134 -12.22 3.08 8.82
C TYR A 134 -13.32 4.17 8.81
N LYS A 135 -12.94 5.45 8.72
CA LYS A 135 -13.88 6.57 8.61
C LYS A 135 -14.47 6.70 7.21
N ASP A 136 -13.72 6.30 6.19
CA ASP A 136 -14.23 6.35 4.81
C ASP A 136 -15.37 5.34 4.63
N LEU A 137 -15.38 4.26 5.41
CA LEU A 137 -16.48 3.30 5.46
C LEU A 137 -17.80 3.90 6.02
N ASP A 138 -17.75 5.06 6.68
CA ASP A 138 -18.93 5.78 7.18
C ASP A 138 -19.47 6.82 6.19
N ILE A 139 -18.77 7.06 5.08
CA ILE A 139 -19.16 8.04 4.06
C ILE A 139 -20.08 7.36 3.05
N GLU A 140 -21.28 7.91 2.87
CA GLU A 140 -22.22 7.41 1.87
C GLU A 140 -21.73 7.76 0.46
N PRO A 141 -21.69 6.81 -0.50
CA PRO A 141 -21.03 7.08 -1.78
C PRO A 141 -21.80 8.13 -2.59
N SER A 142 -23.11 8.24 -2.37
CA SER A 142 -23.95 9.29 -2.97
C SER A 142 -23.56 10.71 -2.54
N GLU A 143 -22.82 10.89 -1.44
CA GLU A 143 -22.27 12.18 -1.03
C GLU A 143 -21.00 12.55 -1.81
N VAL A 144 -20.30 11.54 -2.34
CA VAL A 144 -19.04 11.72 -3.09
C VAL A 144 -19.29 11.73 -4.60
N PHE A 145 -20.17 10.88 -5.09
CA PHE A 145 -20.39 10.64 -6.51
C PHE A 145 -21.75 11.17 -6.97
N SER A 146 -21.72 12.17 -7.85
CA SER A 146 -22.92 12.68 -8.55
C SER A 146 -23.19 11.99 -9.88
N GLU A 147 -22.18 11.34 -10.46
CA GLU A 147 -22.25 10.70 -11.77
C GLU A 147 -21.42 9.42 -11.81
N LYS A 148 -21.68 8.58 -12.81
CA LYS A 148 -20.94 7.35 -13.05
C LYS A 148 -19.64 7.65 -13.77
N LEU A 149 -18.52 7.21 -13.21
CA LEU A 149 -17.19 7.37 -13.78
C LEU A 149 -16.92 6.34 -14.89
N PRO A 150 -16.21 6.71 -15.96
CA PRO A 150 -15.89 5.82 -17.09
C PRO A 150 -14.67 4.92 -16.83
N ILE A 151 -14.36 4.63 -15.56
CA ILE A 151 -13.24 3.80 -15.12
C ILE A 151 -13.74 2.70 -14.17
N GLY A 152 -12.92 1.68 -13.95
CA GLY A 152 -13.17 0.65 -12.93
C GLY A 152 -12.75 1.09 -11.53
N TYR A 153 -12.92 0.19 -10.56
CA TYR A 153 -12.39 0.33 -9.21
C TYR A 153 -12.07 -1.02 -8.56
N THR A 154 -11.13 -0.95 -7.63
CA THR A 154 -10.85 -1.99 -6.62
C THR A 154 -10.93 -1.34 -5.24
N CYS A 155 -10.97 -2.15 -4.18
CA CYS A 155 -11.02 -1.65 -2.81
C CYS A 155 -10.09 -2.49 -1.94
N HIS A 156 -9.38 -1.82 -1.04
CA HIS A 156 -8.52 -2.45 -0.06
C HIS A 156 -9.15 -2.36 1.33
N LEU A 157 -9.04 -3.45 2.10
CA LEU A 157 -9.45 -3.49 3.50
C LEU A 157 -8.66 -2.42 4.29
N PRO A 158 -9.31 -1.66 5.19
CA PRO A 158 -8.59 -0.77 6.11
C PRO A 158 -7.57 -1.52 6.97
N ASP A 159 -6.38 -0.94 7.12
CA ASP A 159 -5.35 -1.46 8.04
C ASP A 159 -5.78 -1.39 9.51
N LEU A 160 -6.62 -0.41 9.84
CA LEU A 160 -7.09 -0.13 11.20
C LEU A 160 -8.55 0.28 11.20
N PHE A 161 -9.30 -0.29 12.16
CA PHE A 161 -10.69 0.00 12.48
C PHE A 161 -10.81 0.83 13.77
N ALA A 162 -12.02 1.34 14.02
CA ALA A 162 -12.30 2.21 15.16
C ALA A 162 -11.84 1.60 16.50
N GLY A 163 -11.18 2.39 17.35
CA GLY A 163 -10.64 1.90 18.62
C GLY A 163 -9.40 1.02 18.46
N ASP A 164 -8.55 1.35 17.48
CA ASP A 164 -7.28 0.69 17.19
C ASP A 164 -7.39 -0.83 16.98
N PHE A 165 -8.50 -1.26 16.37
CA PHE A 165 -8.76 -2.65 16.09
C PHE A 165 -8.13 -3.04 14.75
N ILE A 166 -7.35 -4.11 14.75
CA ILE A 166 -6.86 -4.75 13.52
C ILE A 166 -7.69 -6.00 13.30
N LEU A 167 -8.18 -6.16 12.07
CA LEU A 167 -8.95 -7.33 11.67
C LEU A 167 -8.05 -8.57 11.67
N ASP A 168 -8.40 -9.56 12.49
CA ASP A 168 -7.74 -10.87 12.56
C ASP A 168 -8.74 -12.03 12.45
N LEU A 169 -8.82 -12.67 11.28
CA LEU A 169 -9.63 -13.87 11.09
C LEU A 169 -8.90 -15.16 11.53
N ALA A 170 -7.62 -15.07 11.92
CA ALA A 170 -6.86 -16.18 12.50
C ALA A 170 -6.94 -16.22 14.03
N SER A 171 -7.54 -15.22 14.66
CA SER A 171 -7.64 -15.13 16.12
C SER A 171 -8.45 -16.29 16.72
N PHE A 172 -7.92 -16.89 17.78
CA PHE A 172 -8.62 -17.84 18.65
C PHE A 172 -9.37 -17.15 19.81
N ASP A 173 -9.26 -15.83 19.94
CA ASP A 173 -10.17 -15.03 20.75
C ASP A 173 -11.44 -14.79 19.94
N ASP A 174 -12.56 -15.38 20.39
CA ASP A 174 -13.85 -15.30 19.72
C ASP A 174 -14.37 -13.87 19.60
N GLU A 175 -14.07 -12.96 20.54
CA GLU A 175 -14.53 -11.56 20.44
C GLU A 175 -13.83 -10.83 19.29
N VAL A 176 -12.52 -11.01 19.19
CA VAL A 176 -11.71 -10.47 18.07
C VAL A 176 -12.18 -11.09 16.77
N TRP A 177 -12.31 -12.42 16.70
CA TRP A 177 -12.69 -13.13 15.49
C TRP A 177 -14.08 -12.73 14.97
N GLU A 178 -15.08 -12.66 15.86
CA GLU A 178 -16.43 -12.21 15.52
C GLU A 178 -16.45 -10.75 15.04
N ARG A 179 -15.63 -9.89 15.64
CA ARG A 179 -15.50 -8.51 15.19
C ARG A 179 -14.83 -8.43 13.83
N SER A 180 -13.79 -9.20 13.58
CA SER A 180 -13.11 -9.29 12.29
C SER A 180 -14.07 -9.67 11.16
N ILE A 181 -14.94 -10.65 11.38
CA ILE A 181 -15.97 -11.05 10.40
C ILE A 181 -16.92 -9.89 10.10
N ARG A 182 -17.38 -9.15 11.13
CA ARG A 182 -18.29 -8.00 10.93
C ARG A 182 -17.63 -6.86 10.16
N GLU A 183 -16.39 -6.52 10.47
CA GLU A 183 -15.66 -5.44 9.79
C GLU A 183 -15.28 -5.83 8.36
N MET A 184 -14.96 -7.11 8.10
CA MET A 184 -14.79 -7.66 6.75
C MET A 184 -16.07 -7.46 5.93
N GLN A 185 -17.21 -7.91 6.47
CA GLN A 185 -18.50 -7.79 5.80
C GLN A 185 -18.85 -6.33 5.51
N ARG A 186 -18.67 -5.44 6.48
CA ARG A 186 -18.92 -4.00 6.31
C ARG A 186 -18.08 -3.40 5.17
N SER A 187 -16.83 -3.80 5.05
CA SER A 187 -15.92 -3.33 4.00
C SER A 187 -16.30 -3.87 2.61
N ILE A 188 -16.74 -5.13 2.53
CA ILE A 188 -17.30 -5.72 1.31
C ILE A 188 -18.60 -5.03 0.90
N ASP A 189 -19.49 -4.76 1.86
CA ASP A 189 -20.75 -4.06 1.62
C ASP A 189 -20.50 -2.67 1.02
N ARG A 190 -19.55 -1.92 1.59
CA ARG A 190 -19.13 -0.62 1.06
C ARG A 190 -18.57 -0.74 -0.35
N THR A 191 -17.76 -1.76 -0.62
CA THR A 191 -17.24 -2.04 -1.96
C THR A 191 -18.37 -2.28 -2.95
N ARG A 192 -19.38 -3.10 -2.61
CA ARG A 192 -20.56 -3.34 -3.48
C ARG A 192 -21.37 -2.08 -3.73
N GLN A 193 -21.50 -1.21 -2.73
CA GLN A 193 -22.23 0.06 -2.85
C GLN A 193 -21.59 1.03 -3.85
N LEU A 194 -20.30 0.88 -4.16
CA LEU A 194 -19.64 1.69 -5.20
C LEU A 194 -20.02 1.29 -6.63
N ARG A 195 -20.52 0.06 -6.84
CA ARG A 195 -20.78 -0.51 -8.18
C ARG A 195 -21.57 0.41 -9.13
N PRO A 196 -22.61 1.14 -8.71
CA PRO A 196 -23.36 2.02 -9.62
C PRO A 196 -22.56 3.21 -10.14
N TYR A 197 -21.48 3.60 -9.45
CA TYR A 197 -20.70 4.81 -9.72
C TYR A 197 -19.48 4.57 -10.61
N PHE A 198 -19.19 3.33 -10.99
CA PHE A 198 -18.02 2.96 -11.79
C PHE A 198 -18.39 2.06 -12.98
N THR A 199 -17.60 2.15 -14.05
CA THR A 199 -17.81 1.41 -15.28
C THR A 199 -16.79 0.28 -15.39
N GLN A 200 -17.26 -0.93 -15.09
CA GLN A 200 -16.51 -2.17 -15.24
C GLN A 200 -17.50 -3.31 -15.50
N ASP A 201 -17.08 -4.35 -16.20
CA ASP A 201 -17.93 -5.51 -16.50
C ASP A 201 -17.89 -6.54 -15.36
N GLU A 202 -16.68 -6.83 -14.87
CA GLU A 202 -16.47 -7.78 -13.76
C GLU A 202 -16.82 -7.18 -12.39
N ASP A 203 -17.05 -8.06 -11.42
CA ASP A 203 -17.16 -7.66 -10.02
C ASP A 203 -15.84 -7.04 -9.52
N PRO A 204 -15.90 -6.02 -8.65
CA PRO A 204 -14.71 -5.34 -8.15
C PRO A 204 -13.83 -6.31 -7.36
N ILE A 205 -12.53 -6.13 -7.46
CA ILE A 205 -11.57 -6.83 -6.60
C ILE A 205 -11.62 -6.16 -5.23
N PHE A 206 -11.75 -6.98 -4.19
CA PHE A 206 -11.65 -6.54 -2.80
C PHE A 206 -10.43 -7.21 -2.16
N ILE A 207 -9.39 -6.42 -1.92
CA ILE A 207 -8.11 -6.88 -1.38
C ILE A 207 -8.22 -6.89 0.15
N ALA A 208 -7.76 -7.97 0.78
CA ALA A 208 -7.82 -8.09 2.22
C ALA A 208 -6.60 -8.76 2.84
N THR A 209 -6.05 -8.09 3.84
CA THR A 209 -5.23 -8.75 4.87
C THR A 209 -6.15 -9.52 5.81
N LEU A 210 -5.91 -10.82 5.97
CA LEU A 210 -6.83 -11.71 6.71
C LEU A 210 -6.44 -11.97 8.17
N GLY A 211 -5.33 -11.39 8.64
CA GLY A 211 -4.88 -11.52 10.02
C GLY A 211 -3.65 -12.41 10.21
N GLY A 212 -3.52 -13.00 11.40
CA GLY A 212 -2.37 -13.82 11.78
C GLY A 212 -1.14 -13.01 12.22
N PHE A 213 -1.36 -11.80 12.74
CA PHE A 213 -0.29 -10.98 13.33
C PHE A 213 -0.11 -11.26 14.82
N THR A 214 1.12 -11.14 15.29
CA THR A 214 1.49 -11.25 16.70
C THR A 214 2.39 -10.09 17.10
N LYS A 215 2.37 -9.71 18.39
CA LYS A 215 3.15 -8.58 18.92
C LYS A 215 4.56 -8.98 19.34
N ASP A 216 4.72 -10.18 19.89
CA ASP A 216 5.91 -10.57 20.64
C ASP A 216 6.86 -11.51 19.88
N GLY A 217 6.50 -11.95 18.68
CA GLY A 217 7.31 -12.86 17.86
C GLY A 217 6.50 -13.75 16.93
N PHE A 218 7.19 -14.44 16.02
CA PHE A 218 6.57 -15.45 15.17
C PHE A 218 6.04 -16.64 16.00
N VAL A 219 4.94 -17.24 15.54
CA VAL A 219 4.39 -18.46 16.11
C VAL A 219 5.17 -19.68 15.63
N ASP A 220 5.09 -20.76 16.41
CA ASP A 220 5.59 -22.05 15.97
C ASP A 220 4.86 -22.52 14.70
N ARG A 221 5.63 -23.11 13.77
CA ARG A 221 5.15 -23.52 12.44
C ARG A 221 4.03 -24.56 12.48
N ASP A 222 3.93 -25.33 13.57
CA ASP A 222 2.86 -26.31 13.79
C ASP A 222 1.49 -25.66 14.09
N ARG A 223 1.47 -24.39 14.50
CA ARG A 223 0.23 -23.62 14.74
C ARG A 223 -0.37 -23.03 13.45
N VAL A 224 0.45 -22.84 12.42
CA VAL A 224 0.06 -22.17 11.17
C VAL A 224 -1.11 -22.85 10.45
N PRO A 225 -1.18 -24.19 10.32
CA PRO A 225 -2.34 -24.86 9.70
C PRO A 225 -3.67 -24.52 10.39
N ALA A 226 -3.72 -24.58 11.71
CA ALA A 226 -4.93 -24.28 12.48
C ALA A 226 -5.36 -22.81 12.34
N MET A 227 -4.40 -21.89 12.19
CA MET A 227 -4.68 -20.48 11.95
C MET A 227 -5.29 -20.25 10.56
N TYR A 228 -4.81 -20.95 9.52
CA TYR A 228 -5.43 -20.91 8.18
C TYR A 228 -6.83 -21.54 8.15
N GLU A 229 -7.04 -22.65 8.87
CA GLU A 229 -8.36 -23.25 9.04
C GLU A 229 -9.32 -22.24 9.72
N ARG A 230 -8.85 -21.53 10.75
CA ARG A 230 -9.63 -20.49 11.44
C ARG A 230 -10.01 -19.33 10.51
N ILE A 231 -9.11 -18.92 9.61
CA ILE A 231 -9.41 -17.95 8.56
C ILE A 231 -10.50 -18.49 7.63
N ALA A 232 -10.35 -19.73 7.15
CA ALA A 232 -11.31 -20.33 6.23
C ALA A 232 -12.72 -20.43 6.83
N ASP A 233 -12.82 -20.81 8.11
CA ASP A 233 -14.09 -20.82 8.85
C ASP A 233 -14.70 -19.42 8.97
N GLY A 234 -13.86 -18.39 9.18
CA GLY A 234 -14.30 -17.00 9.25
C GLY A 234 -14.83 -16.51 7.91
N LEU A 235 -14.15 -16.85 6.82
CA LEU A 235 -14.55 -16.49 5.46
C LEU A 235 -15.85 -17.15 5.01
N GLN A 236 -16.17 -18.35 5.50
CA GLN A 236 -17.47 -18.99 5.25
C GLN A 236 -18.66 -18.18 5.82
N ARG A 237 -18.39 -17.27 6.76
CA ARG A 237 -19.39 -16.41 7.40
C ARG A 237 -19.51 -15.03 6.77
N VAL A 238 -18.76 -14.78 5.70
CA VAL A 238 -18.75 -13.53 4.94
C VAL A 238 -19.44 -13.76 3.61
N ASP A 239 -20.41 -12.90 3.27
CA ASP A 239 -21.02 -12.85 1.95
C ASP A 239 -20.15 -12.01 1.00
N ALA A 240 -19.30 -12.70 0.23
CA ALA A 240 -18.48 -12.09 -0.82
C ALA A 240 -19.22 -11.97 -2.18
N SER A 241 -20.51 -12.26 -2.27
CA SER A 241 -21.26 -12.19 -3.53
C SER A 241 -21.26 -10.76 -4.09
N GLY A 242 -20.86 -10.60 -5.34
CA GLY A 242 -20.76 -9.29 -5.99
C GLY A 242 -19.41 -8.58 -5.79
N VAL A 243 -18.43 -9.27 -5.20
CA VAL A 243 -17.02 -8.87 -5.18
C VAL A 243 -16.11 -10.08 -5.44
N ARG A 244 -14.87 -9.83 -5.85
CA ARG A 244 -13.80 -10.85 -5.90
C ARG A 244 -12.87 -10.63 -4.73
N LEU A 245 -13.11 -11.32 -3.62
CA LEU A 245 -12.25 -11.27 -2.43
C LEU A 245 -10.90 -11.90 -2.74
N CYS A 246 -9.84 -11.10 -2.64
CA CYS A 246 -8.46 -11.50 -2.91
C CYS A 246 -7.59 -11.31 -1.67
N PRO A 247 -7.21 -12.39 -0.97
CA PRO A 247 -6.25 -12.32 0.13
C PRO A 247 -4.89 -11.82 -0.36
N GLN A 248 -4.28 -10.91 0.38
CA GLN A 248 -2.99 -10.31 0.03
C GLN A 248 -1.83 -11.15 0.60
N THR A 249 -0.73 -11.26 -0.14
CA THR A 249 0.55 -11.71 0.43
C THR A 249 1.11 -10.69 1.40
N LEU A 250 1.79 -11.12 2.47
CA LEU A 250 2.16 -10.25 3.59
C LEU A 250 3.68 -10.25 3.90
N PRO A 251 4.25 -9.13 4.38
CA PRO A 251 5.66 -9.04 4.76
C PRO A 251 5.87 -9.64 6.15
N PRO A 252 7.10 -10.08 6.50
CA PRO A 252 7.39 -10.69 7.82
C PRO A 252 7.17 -9.72 8.98
N TYR A 253 7.55 -8.46 8.80
CA TYR A 253 7.63 -7.45 9.86
C TYR A 253 6.80 -6.21 9.53
N PRO A 254 5.46 -6.30 9.54
CA PRO A 254 4.62 -5.15 9.24
C PRO A 254 4.74 -4.07 10.33
N TRP A 255 4.54 -2.81 9.94
CA TRP A 255 4.48 -1.70 10.89
C TRP A 255 3.03 -1.33 11.20
N LEU A 256 2.50 -1.84 12.31
CA LEU A 256 1.10 -1.68 12.70
C LEU A 256 0.98 -1.00 14.06
N MET A 257 0.03 -0.06 14.20
CA MET A 257 -0.23 0.69 15.45
C MET A 257 1.01 1.42 16.03
N GLY A 258 1.96 1.83 15.18
CA GLY A 258 3.15 2.55 15.63
C GLY A 258 4.28 1.66 16.17
N GLY A 259 4.20 0.35 15.97
CA GLY A 259 5.29 -0.59 16.27
C GLY A 259 5.42 -1.68 15.22
N GLN A 260 6.59 -2.32 15.20
CA GLN A 260 6.81 -3.54 14.41
C GLN A 260 6.01 -4.69 15.02
N GLN A 261 5.33 -5.46 14.17
CA GLN A 261 4.67 -6.71 14.53
C GLN A 261 5.23 -7.86 13.68
N TYR A 262 4.63 -9.05 13.79
CA TYR A 262 5.06 -10.26 13.09
C TYR A 262 3.88 -10.87 12.34
N HIS A 263 3.95 -10.95 11.01
CA HIS A 263 2.96 -11.72 10.25
C HIS A 263 3.34 -13.19 10.20
N ASN A 264 2.38 -14.06 10.50
CA ASN A 264 2.59 -15.51 10.51
C ASN A 264 1.95 -16.23 9.32
N LEU A 265 1.05 -15.55 8.61
CA LEU A 265 0.26 -16.08 7.51
C LEU A 265 0.47 -15.25 6.26
N PHE A 266 0.21 -15.85 5.10
CA PHE A 266 0.41 -15.29 3.76
C PHE A 266 1.84 -14.80 3.49
N LEU A 267 2.78 -15.28 4.30
CA LEU A 267 4.22 -14.99 4.27
C LEU A 267 5.00 -16.09 3.54
N HIS A 268 4.87 -17.33 4.01
CA HIS A 268 5.62 -18.46 3.46
C HIS A 268 4.99 -18.95 2.16
N LEU A 269 5.82 -19.12 1.12
CA LEU A 269 5.38 -19.50 -0.21
C LEU A 269 4.43 -20.72 -0.25
N ASP A 270 4.86 -21.84 0.34
CA ASP A 270 4.10 -23.09 0.23
C ASP A 270 2.79 -23.04 1.01
N ASP A 271 2.73 -22.31 2.13
CA ASP A 271 1.49 -22.13 2.89
C ASP A 271 0.48 -21.27 2.12
N THR A 272 0.95 -20.17 1.53
CA THR A 272 0.11 -19.27 0.74
C THR A 272 -0.47 -19.99 -0.48
N VAL A 273 0.35 -20.77 -1.18
CA VAL A 273 -0.13 -21.60 -2.31
C VAL A 273 -1.13 -22.65 -1.81
N ALA A 274 -0.81 -23.36 -0.73
CA ALA A 274 -1.70 -24.38 -0.18
C ALA A 274 -3.06 -23.80 0.22
N PHE A 275 -3.09 -22.62 0.84
CA PHE A 275 -4.34 -21.92 1.17
C PHE A 275 -5.15 -21.58 -0.09
N ALA A 276 -4.51 -20.94 -1.09
CA ALA A 276 -5.16 -20.54 -2.32
C ALA A 276 -5.77 -21.73 -3.08
N GLU A 277 -5.02 -22.83 -3.19
CA GLU A 277 -5.47 -24.05 -3.88
C GLU A 277 -6.55 -24.82 -3.10
N THR A 278 -6.40 -24.93 -1.77
CA THR A 278 -7.31 -25.71 -0.92
C THR A 278 -8.68 -25.03 -0.79
N TYR A 279 -8.69 -23.71 -0.59
CA TYR A 279 -9.92 -22.96 -0.35
C TYR A 279 -10.43 -22.22 -1.61
N GLY A 280 -9.69 -22.30 -2.72
CA GLY A 280 -10.14 -21.78 -4.01
C GLY A 280 -10.08 -20.26 -4.15
N TYR A 281 -9.24 -19.58 -3.35
CA TYR A 281 -9.08 -18.13 -3.42
C TYR A 281 -8.03 -17.71 -4.46
N ARG A 282 -8.33 -16.64 -5.19
CA ARG A 282 -7.33 -15.88 -5.95
C ARG A 282 -6.67 -14.86 -5.04
N LEU A 283 -5.44 -14.50 -5.36
CA LEU A 283 -4.62 -13.65 -4.50
C LEU A 283 -4.45 -12.24 -5.07
N THR A 284 -4.19 -11.29 -4.18
CA THR A 284 -3.43 -10.09 -4.52
C THR A 284 -1.97 -10.36 -4.21
N PHE A 285 -1.13 -10.40 -5.24
CA PHE A 285 0.30 -10.62 -5.06
C PHE A 285 1.00 -9.27 -4.93
N ASP A 286 1.39 -8.98 -3.70
CA ASP A 286 2.19 -7.82 -3.36
C ASP A 286 3.68 -8.16 -3.49
N ILE A 287 4.32 -7.44 -4.42
CA ILE A 287 5.69 -7.66 -4.83
C ILE A 287 6.66 -7.28 -3.72
N SER A 288 6.43 -6.17 -3.01
CA SER A 288 7.30 -5.74 -1.92
C SER A 288 7.20 -6.72 -0.77
N HIS A 289 5.97 -7.06 -0.34
CA HIS A 289 5.74 -8.02 0.73
C HIS A 289 6.42 -9.36 0.48
N SER A 290 6.22 -9.90 -0.72
CA SER A 290 6.75 -11.21 -1.08
C SER A 290 8.25 -11.20 -1.31
N LYS A 291 8.83 -10.07 -1.73
CA LYS A 291 10.28 -9.90 -1.79
C LYS A 291 10.91 -9.84 -0.40
N LEU A 292 10.28 -9.15 0.55
CA LEU A 292 10.70 -9.17 1.96
C LEU A 292 10.55 -10.58 2.57
N ALA A 293 9.46 -11.29 2.27
CA ALA A 293 9.24 -12.67 2.69
C ALA A 293 10.29 -13.63 2.10
N ALA A 294 10.63 -13.47 0.81
CA ALA A 294 11.68 -14.22 0.15
C ALA A 294 13.05 -14.01 0.83
N ASN A 295 13.39 -12.76 1.12
CA ASN A 295 14.62 -12.41 1.84
C ASN A 295 14.64 -13.02 3.26
N PHE A 296 13.53 -12.93 4.00
CA PHE A 296 13.39 -13.48 5.35
C PHE A 296 13.48 -15.01 5.40
N THR A 297 12.81 -15.69 4.48
CA THR A 297 12.76 -17.17 4.44
C THR A 297 13.97 -17.81 3.75
N GLY A 298 14.77 -17.02 3.04
CA GLY A 298 15.88 -17.52 2.19
C GLY A 298 15.42 -18.25 0.92
N VAL A 299 14.12 -18.22 0.60
CA VAL A 299 13.56 -18.77 -0.62
C VAL A 299 13.73 -17.75 -1.76
N PRO A 300 14.26 -18.11 -2.93
CA PRO A 300 14.45 -17.16 -4.03
C PRO A 300 13.14 -16.48 -4.43
N PHE A 301 13.15 -15.16 -4.60
CA PHE A 301 11.96 -14.39 -5.00
C PHE A 301 11.36 -14.89 -6.33
N SER A 302 12.19 -15.37 -7.26
CA SER A 302 11.72 -15.99 -8.50
C SER A 302 10.78 -17.18 -8.28
N ARG A 303 10.89 -17.90 -7.17
CA ARG A 303 9.97 -18.99 -6.81
C ARG A 303 8.61 -18.46 -6.33
N TYR A 304 8.60 -17.34 -5.61
CA TYR A 304 7.35 -16.63 -5.28
C TYR A 304 6.65 -16.19 -6.56
N VAL A 305 7.38 -15.53 -7.47
CA VAL A 305 6.84 -15.11 -8.77
C VAL A 305 6.30 -16.30 -9.56
N GLU A 306 7.06 -17.38 -9.71
CA GLU A 306 6.65 -18.57 -10.47
C GLU A 306 5.36 -19.22 -9.94
N ARG A 307 5.21 -19.29 -8.61
CA ARG A 307 4.12 -20.03 -7.97
C ARG A 307 2.89 -19.18 -7.65
N LEU A 308 3.06 -17.90 -7.33
CA LEU A 308 1.96 -17.01 -6.92
C LEU A 308 1.35 -16.25 -8.09
N THR A 309 2.13 -15.88 -9.11
CA THR A 309 1.61 -15.17 -10.29
C THR A 309 0.42 -15.88 -10.95
N PRO A 310 0.43 -17.20 -11.20
CA PRO A 310 -0.71 -17.91 -11.79
C PRO A 310 -1.95 -18.00 -10.88
N LEU A 311 -1.77 -17.78 -9.58
CA LEU A 311 -2.83 -17.77 -8.57
C LEU A 311 -3.40 -16.38 -8.31
N SER A 312 -2.79 -15.35 -8.90
CA SER A 312 -3.11 -13.95 -8.62
C SER A 312 -4.12 -13.36 -9.59
N GLU A 313 -4.96 -12.48 -9.07
CA GLU A 313 -5.94 -11.72 -9.84
C GLU A 313 -5.60 -10.22 -9.90
N HIS A 314 -4.84 -9.74 -8.91
CA HIS A 314 -4.37 -8.37 -8.81
C HIS A 314 -2.92 -8.32 -8.34
N PHE A 315 -2.22 -7.23 -8.66
CA PHE A 315 -0.82 -7.03 -8.28
C PHE A 315 -0.58 -5.66 -7.67
N HIS A 316 0.09 -5.65 -6.52
CA HIS A 316 0.65 -4.43 -5.95
C HIS A 316 2.13 -4.41 -6.34
N VAL A 317 2.49 -3.54 -7.28
CA VAL A 317 3.83 -3.48 -7.87
C VAL A 317 4.61 -2.35 -7.21
N VAL A 318 5.48 -2.73 -6.29
CA VAL A 318 6.31 -1.82 -5.52
C VAL A 318 7.62 -2.53 -5.17
N ASP A 319 8.67 -1.76 -4.91
CA ASP A 319 9.99 -2.29 -4.64
C ASP A 319 10.17 -2.61 -3.14
N ALA A 320 11.24 -3.33 -2.82
CA ALA A 320 11.57 -3.73 -1.45
C ALA A 320 13.08 -3.78 -1.24
N THR A 321 13.52 -3.55 -0.01
CA THR A 321 14.92 -3.69 0.42
C THR A 321 15.00 -4.51 1.71
N GLY A 322 15.90 -5.49 1.78
CA GLY A 322 16.12 -6.25 3.00
C GLY A 322 14.89 -7.03 3.48
N VAL A 323 14.56 -6.95 4.76
CA VAL A 323 13.44 -7.69 5.40
C VAL A 323 12.33 -6.80 5.95
N ASP A 324 12.57 -5.49 6.03
CA ASP A 324 11.68 -4.48 6.63
C ASP A 324 11.62 -3.16 5.82
N GLY A 325 12.30 -3.08 4.67
CA GLY A 325 12.22 -1.97 3.71
C GLY A 325 11.04 -2.14 2.78
N GLU A 326 9.84 -2.07 3.32
CA GLU A 326 8.57 -2.20 2.60
C GLU A 326 8.23 -0.94 1.80
N GLY A 327 7.61 -1.13 0.63
CA GLY A 327 6.96 -0.04 -0.07
C GLY A 327 7.91 1.03 -0.64
N VAL A 328 9.21 0.72 -0.80
CA VAL A 328 10.20 1.71 -1.26
C VAL A 328 9.96 2.08 -2.72
N GLN A 329 10.48 3.23 -3.13
CA GLN A 329 10.27 3.72 -4.49
C GLN A 329 10.81 2.72 -5.53
N VAL A 330 10.08 2.56 -6.63
CA VAL A 330 10.46 1.70 -7.76
C VAL A 330 11.83 2.10 -8.29
N GLY A 331 12.76 1.16 -8.31
CA GLY A 331 14.13 1.36 -8.80
C GLY A 331 15.12 1.77 -7.71
N GLU A 332 14.66 1.96 -6.46
CA GLU A 332 15.53 2.19 -5.30
C GLU A 332 15.79 0.93 -4.47
N GLY A 333 15.08 -0.17 -4.74
CA GLY A 333 15.23 -1.44 -4.02
C GLY A 333 15.93 -2.52 -4.85
N GLU A 334 15.49 -3.76 -4.62
CA GLU A 334 16.16 -4.98 -5.11
C GLU A 334 15.34 -5.76 -6.14
N VAL A 335 14.14 -5.30 -6.51
CA VAL A 335 13.28 -6.02 -7.46
C VAL A 335 13.78 -5.86 -8.89
N ASP A 336 14.02 -6.98 -9.57
CA ASP A 336 14.26 -7.00 -11.02
C ASP A 336 12.92 -6.90 -11.77
N PHE A 337 12.48 -5.66 -12.05
CA PHE A 337 11.20 -5.39 -12.70
C PHE A 337 11.13 -5.90 -14.14
N ALA A 338 12.25 -5.98 -14.86
CA ALA A 338 12.26 -6.51 -16.22
C ALA A 338 11.96 -8.02 -16.21
N ALA A 339 12.60 -8.78 -15.32
CA ALA A 339 12.33 -10.21 -15.15
C ALA A 339 10.91 -10.46 -14.60
N LEU A 340 10.47 -9.62 -13.66
CA LEU A 340 9.13 -9.69 -13.08
C LEU A 340 8.04 -9.47 -14.14
N ALA A 341 8.12 -8.39 -14.91
CA ALA A 341 7.16 -8.08 -15.97
C ALA A 341 7.08 -9.22 -17.00
N GLN A 342 8.22 -9.73 -17.46
CA GLN A 342 8.27 -10.87 -18.39
C GLN A 342 7.60 -12.12 -17.82
N ALA A 343 7.75 -12.39 -16.52
CA ALA A 343 7.08 -13.52 -15.88
C ALA A 343 5.56 -13.29 -15.80
N MET A 344 5.14 -12.10 -15.38
CA MET A 344 3.74 -11.73 -15.24
C MET A 344 3.00 -11.72 -16.58
N ASP A 345 3.63 -11.25 -17.66
CA ASP A 345 3.06 -11.29 -19.01
C ASP A 345 2.77 -12.71 -19.49
N ARG A 346 3.67 -13.65 -19.19
CA ARG A 346 3.50 -15.05 -19.58
C ARG A 346 2.49 -15.79 -18.71
N MET A 347 2.50 -15.53 -17.41
CA MET A 347 1.81 -16.36 -16.41
C MET A 347 0.44 -15.80 -16.01
N ALA A 348 0.25 -14.48 -16.08
CA ALA A 348 -0.98 -13.78 -15.70
C ALA A 348 -1.28 -12.61 -16.66
N PRO A 349 -1.46 -12.88 -17.97
CA PRO A 349 -1.74 -11.84 -18.94
C PRO A 349 -3.05 -11.12 -18.62
N GLY A 350 -3.06 -9.80 -18.77
CA GLY A 350 -4.25 -8.95 -18.60
C GLY A 350 -4.72 -8.76 -17.15
N LYS A 351 -3.98 -9.26 -16.16
CA LYS A 351 -4.26 -9.02 -14.74
C LYS A 351 -3.79 -7.62 -14.32
N SER A 352 -4.63 -6.94 -13.54
CA SER A 352 -4.45 -5.54 -13.20
C SER A 352 -3.35 -5.31 -12.17
N PHE A 353 -2.82 -4.09 -12.13
CA PHE A 353 -1.87 -3.69 -11.10
C PHE A 353 -2.01 -2.23 -10.67
N ILE A 354 -1.50 -1.92 -9.49
CA ILE A 354 -1.27 -0.56 -9.02
C ILE A 354 0.17 -0.39 -8.51
N PRO A 355 0.75 0.82 -8.58
CA PRO A 355 1.99 1.13 -7.87
C PRO A 355 1.67 1.43 -6.39
N GLU A 356 1.89 0.45 -5.51
CA GLU A 356 1.63 0.56 -4.06
C GLU A 356 2.78 1.26 -3.31
N ILE A 357 3.18 2.45 -3.77
CA ILE A 357 4.29 3.17 -3.14
C ILE A 357 3.86 3.66 -1.77
N TRP A 358 4.66 3.39 -0.74
CA TRP A 358 4.35 3.88 0.58
C TRP A 358 4.31 5.41 0.60
N MET A 359 3.22 5.98 1.13
CA MET A 359 2.92 7.42 1.08
C MET A 359 2.92 8.01 -0.35
N GLY A 360 2.70 7.20 -1.39
CA GLY A 360 2.78 7.65 -2.79
C GLY A 360 1.77 8.73 -3.18
N HIS A 361 0.64 8.82 -2.46
CA HIS A 361 -0.39 9.85 -2.62
C HIS A 361 0.07 11.25 -2.18
N VAL A 362 1.13 11.33 -1.35
CA VAL A 362 1.71 12.60 -0.92
C VAL A 362 2.20 13.40 -2.12
N ASN A 363 2.13 14.72 -2.02
CA ASN A 363 2.48 15.63 -3.09
C ASN A 363 1.71 15.33 -4.39
N ASN A 364 0.39 15.18 -4.29
CA ASN A 364 -0.51 14.92 -5.42
C ASN A 364 -0.11 13.68 -6.24
N GLY A 365 0.24 12.58 -5.56
CA GLY A 365 0.57 11.33 -6.23
C GLY A 365 1.98 11.25 -6.83
N GLN A 366 2.91 12.15 -6.46
CA GLN A 366 4.27 12.19 -7.06
C GLN A 366 4.95 10.82 -7.04
N GLY A 367 4.80 10.08 -5.94
CA GLY A 367 5.37 8.74 -5.81
C GLY A 367 4.84 7.79 -6.87
N PHE A 368 3.53 7.82 -7.14
CA PHE A 368 2.89 7.03 -8.20
C PHE A 368 3.40 7.42 -9.58
N TRP A 369 3.50 8.72 -9.88
CA TRP A 369 3.95 9.18 -11.21
C TRP A 369 5.39 8.80 -11.50
N HIS A 370 6.26 8.85 -10.49
CA HIS A 370 7.63 8.39 -10.61
C HIS A 370 7.69 6.88 -10.88
N ALA A 371 6.96 6.08 -10.09
CA ALA A 371 6.89 4.65 -10.28
C ALA A 371 6.38 4.28 -11.68
N LEU A 372 5.28 4.87 -12.12
CA LEU A 372 4.69 4.60 -13.43
C LEU A 372 5.61 4.98 -14.59
N ASN A 373 6.37 6.08 -14.48
CA ASN A 373 7.39 6.44 -15.49
C ASN A 373 8.47 5.36 -15.66
N ILE A 374 8.82 4.66 -14.59
CA ILE A 374 9.81 3.60 -14.62
C ILE A 374 9.17 2.30 -15.10
N LEU A 375 8.03 1.91 -14.53
CA LEU A 375 7.33 0.66 -14.83
C LEU A 375 6.87 0.56 -16.29
N GLU A 376 6.50 1.68 -16.93
CA GLU A 376 6.06 1.71 -18.35
C GLU A 376 7.14 1.19 -19.32
N GLN A 377 8.40 1.10 -18.89
CA GLN A 377 9.47 0.49 -19.68
C GLN A 377 9.31 -1.03 -19.83
N TRP A 378 8.53 -1.67 -18.95
CA TRP A 378 8.42 -3.13 -18.88
C TRP A 378 6.98 -3.67 -18.84
N PHE A 379 6.00 -2.90 -18.36
CA PHE A 379 4.63 -3.34 -18.03
C PHE A 379 3.52 -2.89 -18.99
#